data_AF-A0A1G1Z9I5-F1
#
_entry.id   AF-A0A1G1Z9I5-F1
#
_cell.length_a   1.000
_cell.length_b   1.000
_cell.length_c   1.000
_cell.angle_alpha   90.00
_cell.angle_beta   90.00
_cell.angle_gamma   90.00
#
_symmetry.space_group_name_H-M   'P 1'
#
loop_
_entity.id
_entity.type
_entity.pdbx_description
1 polymer ?
#
loop_
_entity_poly.entity_id
_entity_poly.type
_entity_poly.pdbx_seq_one_letter_code
_entity_poly.pdbx_strand_id
1 'polypeptide(L)'
;MEKTGDAEKKGAAEAVSGAVSKKATQGGHGRVEAGRVYIKSSYNNTMITVTDEKGGVVAWASAGSLGFAGPKKATPFAASKVTSAIVEKITKTGPHVVDIYISGIGPGRDSAVRSIASSGFDILSINDVTPIPHNGPRPRKARRV
;
A
#
# COMPACT_ATOMS: atom_id res chain seq x y z
N MET A 1 -2.85 -17.39 -50.95
CA MET A 1 -3.68 -16.19 -50.67
C MET A 1 -3.61 -15.97 -49.17
N GLU A 2 -2.61 -15.22 -48.70
CA GLU A 2 -2.72 -13.77 -48.46
C GLU A 2 -3.75 -13.52 -47.34
N LYS A 3 -3.43 -13.02 -46.13
CA LYS A 3 -2.49 -11.97 -45.72
C LYS A 3 -2.29 -12.05 -44.19
N THR A 4 -1.06 -12.12 -43.67
CA THR A 4 -0.37 -11.07 -42.88
C THR A 4 -1.17 -10.48 -41.71
N GLY A 5 -0.62 -10.54 -40.47
CA GLY A 5 -1.08 -9.59 -39.45
C GLY A 5 -0.74 -9.74 -37.97
N ASP A 6 -0.12 -10.83 -37.45
CA ASP A 6 0.16 -10.95 -36.00
C ASP A 6 1.48 -10.29 -35.55
N ALA A 7 1.76 -9.11 -36.11
CA ALA A 7 3.01 -8.39 -35.88
C ALA A 7 2.78 -6.92 -35.50
N GLU A 8 1.80 -6.59 -34.67
CA GLU A 8 1.69 -5.21 -34.16
C GLU A 8 0.83 -5.08 -32.89
N LYS A 9 1.28 -5.70 -31.79
CA LYS A 9 0.83 -5.30 -30.44
C LYS A 9 1.81 -5.64 -29.31
N LYS A 10 3.11 -5.68 -29.62
CA LYS A 10 4.20 -5.76 -28.63
C LYS A 10 4.89 -4.42 -28.35
N GLY A 11 4.60 -3.36 -29.13
CA GLY A 11 5.35 -2.09 -29.06
C GLY A 11 4.89 -1.04 -28.05
N ALA A 12 3.71 -1.17 -27.42
CA ALA A 12 3.15 -0.12 -26.57
C ALA A 12 3.42 -0.31 -25.06
N ALA A 13 3.70 -1.54 -24.62
CA ALA A 13 3.94 -1.84 -23.20
C ALA A 13 5.39 -1.55 -22.77
N GLU A 14 6.33 -1.50 -23.72
CA GLU A 14 7.76 -1.37 -23.43
C GLU A 14 8.23 0.10 -23.32
N ALA A 15 7.54 1.03 -23.99
CA ALA A 15 7.94 2.43 -24.07
C ALA A 15 7.65 3.25 -22.79
N VAL A 16 6.80 2.77 -21.89
CA VAL A 16 6.48 3.46 -20.61
C VAL A 16 7.52 3.14 -19.51
N SER A 17 8.40 2.16 -19.76
CA SER A 17 9.45 1.72 -18.82
C SER A 17 10.66 2.67 -18.78
N GLY A 18 10.90 3.45 -19.84
CA GLY A 18 12.13 4.24 -20.01
C GLY A 18 12.17 5.58 -19.26
N ALA A 19 11.02 6.13 -18.84
CA ALA A 19 10.95 7.48 -18.27
C ALA A 19 11.14 7.56 -16.75
N VAL A 20 11.12 6.42 -16.04
CA VAL A 20 11.25 6.36 -14.56
C VAL A 20 12.71 6.15 -14.10
N SER A 21 13.68 6.23 -15.01
CA SER A 21 15.09 5.90 -14.74
C SER A 21 15.96 7.07 -14.22
N LYS A 22 15.43 8.29 -14.06
CA LYS A 22 16.27 9.43 -13.65
C LYS A 22 16.07 9.85 -12.19
N LYS A 23 17.08 9.48 -11.39
CA LYS A 23 17.50 9.98 -10.07
C LYS A 23 16.71 9.47 -8.84
N ALA A 24 17.08 8.28 -8.38
CA ALA A 24 17.07 7.96 -6.95
C ALA A 24 18.52 7.93 -6.46
N THR A 25 18.90 8.92 -5.68
CA THR A 25 20.10 8.86 -4.83
C THR A 25 19.99 7.61 -3.96
N GLN A 26 20.86 6.63 -4.18
CA GLN A 26 20.97 5.47 -3.30
C GLN A 26 21.59 5.93 -1.97
N GLY A 27 20.74 6.45 -1.09
CA GLY A 27 21.02 6.55 0.33
C GLY A 27 21.01 5.13 0.89
N GLY A 28 22.20 4.64 1.26
CA GLY A 28 22.40 3.30 1.78
C GLY A 28 21.64 3.08 3.08
N HIS A 29 20.58 2.29 3.02
CA HIS A 29 20.07 1.57 4.17
C HIS A 29 20.23 0.09 3.82
N GLY A 30 20.97 -0.64 4.67
CA GLY A 30 21.18 -2.07 4.51
C GLY A 30 19.85 -2.81 4.45
N ARG A 31 19.86 -4.03 3.89
CA ARG A 31 18.66 -4.86 3.79
C ARG A 31 18.04 -5.02 5.17
N VAL A 32 16.78 -4.64 5.28
CA VAL A 32 16.01 -4.73 6.52
C VAL A 32 15.45 -6.15 6.59
N GLU A 33 15.69 -6.88 7.67
CA GLU A 33 15.22 -8.26 7.81
C GLU A 33 13.79 -8.31 8.35
N ALA A 34 13.53 -7.53 9.41
CA ALA A 34 12.25 -7.42 10.07
C ALA A 34 11.74 -5.98 10.10
N GLY A 35 10.43 -5.78 9.99
CA GLY A 35 9.83 -4.46 9.96
C GLY A 35 8.36 -4.42 10.37
N ARG A 36 7.79 -3.22 10.34
CA ARG A 36 6.41 -2.96 10.74
C ARG A 36 5.62 -2.38 9.56
N VAL A 37 4.40 -2.84 9.37
CA VAL A 37 3.47 -2.32 8.37
C VAL A 37 2.30 -1.65 9.07
N TYR A 38 2.20 -0.34 8.89
CA TYR A 38 1.09 0.47 9.39
C TYR A 38 0.03 0.62 8.30
N ILE A 39 -1.16 0.09 8.56
CA ILE A 39 -2.35 0.21 7.72
C ILE A 39 -3.29 1.22 8.37
N LYS A 40 -3.53 2.33 7.69
CA LYS A 40 -4.54 3.32 8.07
C LYS A 40 -5.75 3.17 7.17
N SER A 41 -6.79 2.55 7.70
CA SER A 41 -8.05 2.30 7.02
C SER A 41 -9.12 3.28 7.52
N SER A 42 -9.34 4.33 6.74
CA SER A 42 -10.42 5.30 6.98
C SER A 42 -11.59 5.03 6.03
N TYR A 43 -12.76 5.62 6.31
CA TYR A 43 -13.93 5.47 5.44
C TYR A 43 -13.72 5.99 4.01
N ASN A 44 -12.76 6.91 3.79
CA ASN A 44 -12.60 7.61 2.51
C ASN A 44 -11.28 7.29 1.81
N ASN A 45 -10.36 6.59 2.48
CA ASN A 45 -9.01 6.34 1.99
C ASN A 45 -8.32 5.21 2.76
N THR A 46 -7.43 4.49 2.06
CA THR A 46 -6.53 3.50 2.63
C THR A 46 -5.09 3.93 2.38
N MET A 47 -4.28 3.98 3.43
CA MET A 47 -2.86 4.32 3.37
C MET A 47 -2.05 3.23 4.04
N ILE A 48 -0.96 2.82 3.42
CA ILE A 48 -0.08 1.76 3.93
C ILE A 48 1.33 2.32 3.96
N THR A 49 1.99 2.18 5.10
CA THR A 49 3.36 2.62 5.33
C THR A 49 4.15 1.46 5.89
N VAL A 50 5.33 1.22 5.36
CA VAL A 50 6.24 0.16 5.81
C VAL A 50 7.49 0.80 6.37
N THR A 51 7.86 0.35 7.56
CA THR A 51 8.99 0.86 8.32
C THR A 51 9.88 -0.26 8.80
N ASP A 52 11.09 0.12 9.18
CA ASP A 52 11.98 -0.72 9.98
C ASP A 52 11.44 -0.79 11.43
N GLU A 53 12.03 -1.68 12.24
CA GLU A 53 11.73 -1.76 13.68
C GLU A 53 12.02 -0.44 14.42
N LYS A 54 13.02 0.31 13.94
CA LYS A 54 13.44 1.62 14.49
C LYS A 54 12.54 2.78 14.05
N GLY A 55 11.54 2.55 13.20
CA GLY A 55 10.61 3.57 12.72
C GLY A 55 11.09 4.35 11.48
N GLY A 56 12.19 3.94 10.85
CA GLY A 56 12.60 4.47 9.54
C GLY A 56 11.65 4.03 8.44
N VAL A 57 11.15 4.96 7.62
CA VAL A 57 10.19 4.64 6.54
C VAL A 57 10.93 4.10 5.32
N VAL A 58 10.61 2.87 4.92
CA VAL A 58 11.15 2.23 3.71
C VAL A 58 10.31 2.62 2.49
N ALA A 59 9.00 2.44 2.59
CA ALA A 59 8.07 2.72 1.51
C ALA A 59 6.69 3.08 2.04
N TRP A 60 5.97 3.88 1.28
CA TRP A 60 4.58 4.20 1.54
C TRP A 60 3.80 4.34 0.23
N ALA A 61 2.50 4.12 0.32
CA ALA A 61 1.55 4.44 -0.74
C ALA A 61 0.15 4.63 -0.17
N SER A 62 -0.70 5.31 -0.94
CA SER A 62 -2.11 5.50 -0.63
C SER A 62 -2.97 5.29 -1.87
N ALA A 63 -4.27 5.12 -1.69
CA ALA A 63 -5.18 5.05 -2.85
C ALA A 63 -5.08 6.32 -3.72
N GLY A 64 -4.87 7.48 -3.10
CA GLY A 64 -4.65 8.73 -3.83
C GLY A 64 -3.36 8.76 -4.65
N SER A 65 -2.26 8.20 -4.15
CA SER A 65 -0.97 8.21 -4.89
C SER A 65 -0.99 7.32 -6.13
N LEU A 66 -1.92 6.37 -6.21
CA LEU A 66 -2.16 5.52 -7.38
C LEU A 66 -3.17 6.10 -8.38
N GLY A 67 -3.66 7.32 -8.13
CA GLY A 67 -4.60 8.00 -9.03
C GLY A 67 -6.08 7.64 -8.80
N PHE A 68 -6.43 6.88 -7.75
CA PHE A 68 -7.85 6.72 -7.40
C PHE A 68 -8.41 8.06 -6.93
N ALA A 69 -9.56 8.46 -7.48
CA ALA A 69 -10.23 9.73 -7.18
C ALA A 69 -11.64 9.51 -6.60
N GLY A 70 -12.09 10.48 -5.78
CA GLY A 70 -13.43 10.47 -5.18
C GLY A 70 -13.73 9.20 -4.38
N PRO A 71 -14.96 8.64 -4.48
CA PRO A 71 -15.38 7.47 -3.69
C PRO A 71 -14.61 6.19 -4.03
N LYS A 72 -13.95 6.13 -5.19
CA LYS A 72 -13.14 4.97 -5.59
C LYS A 72 -11.94 4.72 -4.67
N LYS A 73 -11.47 5.75 -3.95
CA LYS A 73 -10.39 5.65 -2.94
C LYS A 73 -10.73 4.76 -1.75
N ALA A 74 -12.02 4.67 -1.40
CA ALA A 74 -12.51 3.90 -0.26
C ALA A 74 -12.79 2.44 -0.61
N THR A 75 -12.50 1.99 -1.82
CA THR A 75 -12.86 0.62 -2.23
C THR A 75 -11.83 -0.41 -1.75
N PRO A 76 -12.25 -1.65 -1.45
CA PRO A 76 -11.33 -2.73 -1.13
C PRO A 76 -10.35 -3.02 -2.27
N PHE A 77 -10.79 -2.86 -3.52
CA PHE A 77 -9.96 -2.99 -4.70
C PHE A 77 -8.78 -1.99 -4.71
N ALA A 78 -9.04 -0.74 -4.33
CA ALA A 78 -7.98 0.25 -4.19
C ALA A 78 -6.96 -0.17 -3.12
N ALA A 79 -7.40 -0.72 -1.98
CA ALA A 79 -6.50 -1.21 -0.93
C ALA A 79 -5.58 -2.34 -1.40
N SER A 80 -6.11 -3.31 -2.14
CA SER A 80 -5.29 -4.39 -2.74
C SER A 80 -4.26 -3.83 -3.72
N LYS A 81 -4.65 -2.87 -4.58
CA LYS A 81 -3.71 -2.26 -5.54
C LYS A 81 -2.63 -1.41 -4.86
N VAL A 82 -2.97 -0.70 -3.79
CA VAL A 82 -1.99 0.01 -2.92
C VAL A 82 -0.97 -0.97 -2.35
N THR A 83 -1.45 -2.12 -1.89
CA THR A 83 -0.59 -3.17 -1.34
C THR A 83 0.38 -3.68 -2.41
N SER A 84 -0.10 -4.06 -3.60
CA SER A 84 0.75 -4.51 -4.71
C SER A 84 1.85 -3.50 -5.07
N ALA A 85 1.50 -2.21 -5.14
CA ALA A 85 2.45 -1.15 -5.44
C ALA A 85 3.53 -0.97 -4.34
N ILE A 86 3.21 -1.32 -3.09
CA ILE A 86 4.17 -1.31 -1.99
C ILE A 86 5.09 -2.52 -2.06
N VAL A 87 4.55 -3.71 -2.34
CA VAL A 87 5.34 -4.93 -2.52
C VAL A 87 6.39 -4.74 -3.60
N GLU A 88 6.00 -4.18 -4.75
CA GLU A 88 6.92 -3.84 -5.85
C GLU A 88 8.08 -2.93 -5.41
N LYS A 89 7.81 -1.95 -4.54
CA LYS A 89 8.85 -1.04 -3.99
C LYS A 89 9.77 -1.73 -2.99
N ILE A 90 9.24 -2.66 -2.21
CA ILE A 90 9.92 -3.29 -1.07
C ILE A 90 10.75 -4.50 -1.48
N THR A 91 10.40 -5.16 -2.58
CA THR A 91 11.02 -6.42 -3.03
C THR A 91 12.56 -6.39 -3.03
N LYS A 92 13.18 -5.22 -3.28
CA LYS A 92 14.65 -5.08 -3.38
C LYS A 92 15.36 -4.77 -2.06
N THR A 93 14.70 -4.10 -1.12
CA THR A 93 15.38 -3.48 0.03
C THR A 93 14.70 -3.71 1.38
N GLY A 94 13.43 -4.08 1.40
CA GLY A 94 12.64 -4.08 2.62
C GLY A 94 12.45 -5.45 3.28
N PRO A 95 11.66 -5.47 4.36
CA PRO A 95 11.57 -6.59 5.29
C PRO A 95 10.84 -7.79 4.70
N HIS A 96 11.29 -8.99 5.08
CA HIS A 96 10.63 -10.26 4.77
C HIS A 96 9.67 -10.66 5.89
N VAL A 97 10.05 -10.34 7.13
CA VAL A 97 9.28 -10.60 8.35
C VAL A 97 8.61 -9.32 8.81
N VAL A 98 7.30 -9.38 9.10
CA VAL A 98 6.48 -8.18 9.26
C VAL A 98 5.48 -8.28 10.41
N ASP A 99 5.43 -7.23 11.24
CA ASP A 99 4.33 -6.96 12.16
C ASP A 99 3.31 -5.99 11.56
N ILE A 100 2.03 -6.35 11.57
CA ILE A 100 0.95 -5.51 11.02
C ILE A 100 0.27 -4.73 12.14
N TYR A 101 0.22 -3.40 11.97
CA TYR A 101 -0.50 -2.47 12.84
C TYR A 101 -1.63 -1.81 12.07
N ILE A 102 -2.86 -1.98 12.53
CA ILE A 102 -4.05 -1.49 11.83
C ILE A 102 -4.69 -0.36 12.63
N SER A 103 -5.03 0.74 11.96
CA SER A 103 -5.78 1.84 12.55
C SER A 103 -7.03 2.16 11.74
N GLY A 104 -8.17 2.15 12.43
CA GLY A 104 -9.48 2.51 11.88
C GLY A 104 -10.27 1.33 11.29
N ILE A 105 -11.57 1.55 11.12
CA ILE A 105 -12.56 0.57 10.67
C ILE A 105 -13.05 0.83 9.23
N GLY A 106 -12.15 1.23 8.35
CA GLY A 106 -12.48 1.46 6.94
C GLY A 106 -12.61 0.17 6.11
N PRO A 107 -13.28 0.26 4.95
CA PRO A 107 -13.51 -0.86 4.03
C PRO A 107 -12.23 -1.51 3.47
N GLY A 108 -11.10 -0.80 3.45
CA GLY A 108 -9.82 -1.33 2.96
C GLY A 108 -9.03 -2.16 3.97
N ARG A 109 -9.55 -2.35 5.19
CA ARG A 109 -8.84 -3.00 6.30
C ARG A 109 -8.52 -4.46 6.00
N ASP A 110 -9.54 -5.27 5.81
CA ASP A 110 -9.39 -6.72 5.58
C ASP A 110 -8.70 -7.00 4.25
N SER A 111 -9.04 -6.24 3.21
CA SER A 111 -8.44 -6.38 1.89
C SER A 111 -6.93 -6.10 1.88
N ALA A 112 -6.46 -5.11 2.65
CA ALA A 112 -5.03 -4.84 2.76
C ALA A 112 -4.29 -6.00 3.46
N VAL A 113 -4.81 -6.49 4.59
CA VAL A 113 -4.20 -7.61 5.33
C VAL A 113 -4.14 -8.87 4.46
N ARG A 114 -5.24 -9.20 3.78
CA ARG A 114 -5.32 -10.34 2.87
C ARG A 114 -4.35 -10.20 1.69
N SER A 115 -4.21 -9.00 1.13
CA SER A 115 -3.26 -8.75 0.05
C SER A 115 -1.80 -8.89 0.52
N ILE A 116 -1.47 -8.44 1.74
CA ILE A 116 -0.13 -8.63 2.32
C ILE A 116 0.15 -10.13 2.51
N ALA A 117 -0.80 -10.88 3.06
CA ALA A 117 -0.68 -12.33 3.23
C ALA A 117 -0.47 -13.06 1.89
N SER A 118 -1.17 -12.64 0.83
CA SER A 118 -0.98 -13.22 -0.51
C SER A 118 0.35 -12.86 -1.19
N SER A 119 1.06 -11.86 -0.67
CA SER A 119 2.32 -11.37 -1.25
C SER A 119 3.55 -12.12 -0.75
N GLY A 120 3.39 -13.07 0.17
CA GLY A 120 4.47 -13.94 0.65
C GLY A 120 5.37 -13.33 1.73
N PHE A 121 4.86 -12.36 2.50
CA PHE A 121 5.53 -11.88 3.72
C PHE A 121 5.20 -12.78 4.91
N ASP A 122 6.17 -12.99 5.78
CA ASP A 122 5.96 -13.71 7.04
C ASP A 122 5.36 -12.78 8.09
N ILE A 123 4.07 -12.97 8.37
CA ILE A 123 3.31 -12.15 9.32
C ILE A 123 3.49 -12.72 10.73
N LEU A 124 4.19 -11.99 11.61
CA LEU A 124 4.38 -12.40 13.02
C LEU A 124 3.16 -12.07 13.88
N SER A 125 2.65 -10.85 13.75
CA SER A 125 1.53 -10.36 14.57
C SER A 125 0.61 -9.43 13.79
N ILE A 126 -0.67 -9.40 14.19
CA ILE A 126 -1.68 -8.47 13.69
C ILE A 126 -2.27 -7.74 14.88
N ASN A 127 -1.91 -6.47 15.03
CA ASN A 127 -2.32 -5.62 16.15
C ASN A 127 -3.30 -4.54 15.65
N ASP A 128 -4.47 -4.44 16.28
CA ASP A 128 -5.38 -3.31 16.08
C ASP A 128 -5.06 -2.19 17.07
N VAL A 129 -4.62 -1.06 16.54
CA VAL A 129 -4.30 0.18 17.27
C VAL A 129 -5.33 1.27 16.98
N THR A 130 -6.58 0.90 16.68
CA THR A 130 -7.67 1.86 16.50
C THR A 130 -7.89 2.66 17.79
N PRO A 131 -7.83 4.00 17.75
CA PRO A 131 -7.90 4.82 18.95
C PRO A 131 -9.29 4.78 19.59
N ILE A 132 -9.37 4.33 20.85
CA ILE A 132 -10.57 4.33 21.67
C ILE A 132 -10.43 5.45 22.73
N PRO A 133 -11.18 6.56 22.63
CA PRO A 133 -11.06 7.65 23.60
C PRO A 133 -11.84 7.34 24.89
N HIS A 134 -11.18 7.41 26.04
CA HIS A 134 -11.81 7.35 27.36
C HIS A 134 -12.39 8.71 27.75
N ASN A 135 -13.57 9.07 27.23
CA ASN A 135 -14.23 10.36 27.48
C ASN A 135 -13.35 11.60 27.13
N GLY A 136 -12.62 11.52 26.02
CA GLY A 136 -11.74 12.58 25.52
C GLY A 136 -12.48 13.66 24.71
N PRO A 137 -11.95 14.10 23.55
CA PRO A 137 -12.58 15.15 22.74
C PRO A 137 -14.02 14.82 22.34
N ARG A 138 -14.90 15.83 22.41
CA ARG A 138 -16.29 15.69 21.97
C ARG A 138 -16.34 15.38 20.46
N PRO A 139 -16.97 14.28 20.01
CA PRO A 139 -17.10 13.99 18.59
C PRO A 139 -17.99 15.03 17.90
N ARG A 140 -17.78 15.22 16.60
CA ARG A 140 -18.60 16.12 15.78
C ARG A 140 -20.09 15.76 15.90
N LYS A 141 -20.95 16.79 15.93
CA LYS A 141 -22.41 16.61 15.98
C LYS A 141 -22.86 15.67 14.84
N ALA A 142 -23.77 14.75 15.16
CA ALA A 142 -24.34 13.85 14.17
C ALA A 142 -24.94 14.68 13.02
N ARG A 143 -24.58 14.32 11.78
CA ARG A 143 -25.06 15.01 10.59
C ARG A 143 -26.48 14.52 10.30
N ARG A 144 -27.38 15.46 10.02
CA ARG A 144 -28.68 15.17 9.41
C ARG A 144 -28.45 15.09 7.91
N VAL A 145 -28.57 13.90 7.34
CA VAL A 145 -28.52 13.62 5.90
C VAL A 145 -29.91 13.26 5.43
#